data_AF-A0A4Y2CIZ8-F1
#
_entry.id   AF-A0A4Y2CIZ8-F1
#
_cell.length_a   1.000
_cell.length_b   1.000
_cell.length_c   1.000
_cell.angle_alpha   90.00
_cell.angle_beta   90.00
_cell.angle_gamma   90.00
#
_symmetry.space_group_name_H-M   'P 1'
#
loop_
_entity.id
_entity.type
_entity.pdbx_description
1 polymer ?
#
loop_
_entity_poly.entity_id
_entity_poly.type
_entity_poly.pdbx_seq_one_letter_code
_entity_poly.pdbx_strand_id
1 'polypeptide(L)'
;MSIVHFEGLGQFQQDNATLHASRVATKWLQEHCSDFRHFHWPPKSPEMNIIEDIWDALLRAAEKRSPLPCTPMDLLTALQDSWCEFPPGYLQTPVESMPRHFASLLRAHGGPTRY
;
A
#
# COMPACT_ATOMS: atom_id res chain seq x y z
N MET A 1 6.09 -18.29 7.69
CA MET A 1 5.36 -17.12 7.17
C MET A 1 4.01 -17.12 7.88
N SER A 2 3.84 -16.24 8.87
CA SER A 2 2.64 -16.22 9.70
C SER A 2 1.59 -15.36 9.01
N ILE A 3 0.46 -15.96 8.63
CA ILE A 3 -0.72 -15.21 8.17
C ILE A 3 -1.27 -14.50 9.40
N VAL A 4 -1.18 -13.17 9.42
CA VAL A 4 -1.83 -12.36 10.44
C VAL A 4 -3.32 -12.39 10.14
N HIS A 5 -4.07 -13.17 10.92
CA HIS A 5 -5.53 -13.13 10.88
C HIS A 5 -5.98 -11.83 11.55
N PHE A 6 -6.45 -10.87 10.76
CA PHE A 6 -7.25 -9.77 11.29
C PHE A 6 -8.61 -10.37 11.66
N GLU A 7 -9.01 -10.32 12.92
CA GLU A 7 -10.29 -10.88 13.40
C GLU A 7 -11.50 -10.08 12.86
N GLY A 8 -11.71 -10.02 11.54
CA GLY A 8 -12.76 -9.24 10.89
C GLY A 8 -12.64 -7.71 11.00
N LEU A 9 -11.62 -7.21 11.71
CA LEU A 9 -11.40 -5.78 11.95
C LEU A 9 -10.53 -5.11 10.87
N GLY A 10 -9.75 -5.89 10.12
CA GLY A 10 -8.86 -5.39 9.09
C GLY A 10 -9.61 -4.75 7.91
N GLN A 11 -9.10 -3.63 7.41
CA GLN A 11 -9.53 -3.06 6.14
C GLN A 11 -8.51 -3.42 5.06
N PHE A 12 -8.99 -4.02 3.97
CA PHE A 12 -8.19 -4.28 2.78
C PHE A 12 -8.38 -3.15 1.78
N GLN A 13 -7.31 -2.43 1.49
CA GLN A 13 -7.27 -1.37 0.49
C GLN A 13 -6.52 -1.85 -0.75
N GLN A 14 -7.11 -1.61 -1.92
CA GLN A 14 -6.46 -1.72 -3.22
C GLN A 14 -6.95 -0.58 -4.11
N ASP A 15 -6.18 -0.25 -5.15
CA ASP A 15 -6.67 0.69 -6.17
C ASP A 15 -7.81 0.06 -6.99
N ASN A 16 -8.47 0.88 -7.80
CA ASN A 16 -9.57 0.43 -8.66
C ASN A 16 -9.10 0.17 -10.11
N ALA A 17 -7.87 -0.32 -10.32
CA ALA A 17 -7.44 -0.69 -11.67
C ALA A 17 -8.30 -1.82 -12.23
N THR A 18 -8.44 -1.89 -13.56
CA THR A 18 -9.38 -2.80 -14.24
C THR A 18 -9.25 -4.26 -13.84
N LEU A 19 -8.03 -4.72 -13.52
CA LEU A 19 -7.77 -6.09 -13.09
C LEU A 19 -8.32 -6.37 -11.67
N HIS A 20 -8.20 -5.40 -10.76
CA HIS A 20 -8.73 -5.47 -9.39
C HIS A 20 -10.26 -5.40 -9.36
N ALA A 21 -10.87 -4.70 -10.33
CA ALA A 21 -12.33 -4.66 -10.53
C ALA A 21 -12.89 -5.84 -11.35
N SER A 22 -12.06 -6.82 -11.73
CA SER A 22 -12.52 -7.97 -12.51
C SER A 22 -13.51 -8.84 -11.72
N ARG A 23 -14.33 -9.61 -12.45
CA ARG A 23 -15.29 -10.54 -11.83
C ARG A 23 -14.60 -11.56 -10.93
N VAL A 24 -13.41 -12.03 -11.32
CA VAL A 24 -12.63 -13.01 -10.56
C VAL A 24 -12.14 -12.40 -9.24
N ALA A 25 -11.51 -11.22 -9.31
CA ALA A 25 -11.03 -10.51 -8.11
C ALA A 25 -12.20 -10.15 -7.17
N THR A 26 -13.29 -9.61 -7.70
CA THR A 26 -14.47 -9.23 -6.91
C THR A 26 -15.12 -10.45 -6.23
N LYS A 27 -15.21 -11.59 -6.93
CA LYS A 27 -15.74 -12.83 -6.36
C LYS A 27 -14.88 -13.32 -5.19
N TRP A 28 -13.55 -13.28 -5.34
CA TRP A 28 -12.63 -13.66 -4.27
C TRP A 28 -12.79 -12.77 -3.02
N LEU A 29 -12.92 -11.46 -3.19
CA LEU A 29 -13.16 -10.53 -2.08
C LEU A 29 -14.50 -10.80 -1.37
N GLN A 30 -15.53 -11.19 -2.12
CA GLN A 30 -16.84 -11.55 -1.54
C GLN A 30 -16.75 -12.86 -0.73
N GLU A 31 -16.02 -13.86 -1.23
CA GLU A 31 -15.79 -15.12 -0.53
C GLU A 31 -15.04 -14.94 0.80
N HIS A 32 -14.22 -13.88 0.93
CA HIS A 32 -13.42 -13.58 2.12
C HIS A 32 -13.95 -12.38 2.93
N CYS A 33 -15.21 -11.97 2.72
CA CYS A 33 -15.78 -10.81 3.41
C CYS A 33 -15.94 -10.99 4.93
N SER A 34 -15.85 -12.23 5.44
CA SER A 34 -15.78 -12.54 6.87
C SER A 34 -14.42 -12.22 7.48
N ASP A 35 -13.35 -12.22 6.68
CA ASP A 35 -11.98 -12.13 7.15
C ASP A 35 -11.51 -10.68 7.25
N PHE A 36 -11.96 -9.84 6.31
CA PHE A 36 -11.65 -8.42 6.27
C PHE A 36 -12.74 -7.63 5.53
N ARG A 37 -12.76 -6.31 5.74
CA ARG A 37 -13.61 -5.39 4.99
C ARG A 37 -12.86 -4.81 3.81
N HIS A 38 -13.42 -4.92 2.62
CA HIS A 38 -12.89 -4.22 1.46
C HIS A 38 -13.15 -2.72 1.59
N PHE A 39 -12.08 -1.92 1.51
CA PHE A 39 -12.15 -0.46 1.54
C PHE A 39 -12.66 0.07 0.19
N HIS A 40 -13.67 0.94 0.22
CA HIS A 40 -14.20 1.53 -1.00
C HIS A 40 -13.28 2.64 -1.52
N TRP A 41 -12.56 2.36 -2.60
CA TRP A 41 -11.65 3.31 -3.23
C TRP A 41 -12.36 4.20 -4.28
N PRO A 42 -12.33 5.54 -4.14
CA PRO A 42 -12.80 6.44 -5.17
C PRO A 42 -11.96 6.32 -6.46
N PRO A 43 -12.59 6.29 -7.65
CA PRO A 43 -11.86 6.25 -8.91
C PRO A 43 -10.94 7.47 -9.08
N LYS A 44 -9.75 7.25 -9.66
CA LYS A 44 -8.78 8.30 -10.01
C LYS A 44 -8.25 9.11 -8.81
N SER A 45 -8.06 8.47 -7.66
CA SER A 45 -7.46 9.10 -6.47
C SER A 45 -6.12 8.45 -6.09
N PRO A 46 -5.07 8.59 -6.93
CA PRO A 46 -3.74 8.07 -6.61
C PRO A 46 -3.16 8.69 -5.33
N GLU A 47 -3.56 9.90 -4.97
CA GLU A 47 -3.09 10.66 -3.80
C GLU A 47 -3.44 10.00 -2.46
N MET A 48 -4.34 9.01 -2.49
CA MET A 48 -4.69 8.24 -1.30
C MET A 48 -3.83 6.98 -1.15
N ASN A 49 -3.03 6.62 -2.17
CA ASN A 49 -2.30 5.35 -2.21
C ASN A 49 -1.05 5.40 -1.33
N ILE A 50 -1.24 5.20 -0.02
CA ILE A 50 -0.17 5.21 0.99
C ILE A 50 0.95 4.20 0.74
N ILE A 51 0.75 3.22 -0.14
CA ILE A 51 1.79 2.27 -0.52
C ILE A 51 2.88 2.92 -1.39
N GLU A 52 2.58 4.02 -2.10
CA GLU A 52 3.56 4.74 -2.92
C GLU A 52 4.69 5.31 -2.07
N ASP A 53 4.36 5.90 -0.91
CA ASP A 53 5.34 6.40 0.05
C ASP A 53 6.25 5.27 0.56
N ILE A 54 5.68 4.08 0.76
CA ILE A 54 6.41 2.89 1.20
C ILE A 54 7.34 2.38 0.09
N TRP A 55 6.87 2.37 -1.16
CA TRP A 55 7.69 1.99 -2.32
C TRP A 55 8.87 2.93 -2.55
N ASP A 56 8.64 4.24 -2.48
CA ASP A 56 9.70 5.24 -2.59
C ASP A 56 10.75 5.06 -1.48
N ALA A 57 10.30 4.83 -0.24
CA ALA A 57 11.19 4.56 0.88
C ALA A 57 12.02 3.29 0.69
N LEU A 58 11.40 2.19 0.22
CA LEU A 58 12.10 0.94 -0.08
C LEU A 58 13.15 1.13 -1.17
N LEU A 59 12.79 1.81 -2.24
CA LEU A 59 13.70 2.05 -3.36
C LEU A 59 14.90 2.87 -2.90
N ARG A 60 14.68 3.95 -2.16
CA ARG A 60 15.76 4.77 -1.58
C ARG A 60 16.64 3.98 -0.61
N ALA A 61 16.07 3.04 0.14
CA ALA A 61 16.85 2.17 1.03
C ALA A 61 17.72 1.19 0.24
N ALA A 62 17.17 0.59 -0.83
CA ALA A 62 17.91 -0.30 -1.72
C ALA A 62 19.03 0.43 -2.48
N GLU A 63 18.80 1.66 -2.95
CA GLU A 63 19.80 2.50 -3.63
C GLU A 63 20.98 2.91 -2.74
N LYS A 64 20.77 2.94 -1.41
CA LYS A 64 21.82 3.25 -0.43
C LYS A 64 22.68 2.03 -0.06
N ARG A 65 22.35 0.84 -0.53
CA ARG A 65 23.13 -0.38 -0.26
C ARG A 65 24.50 -0.31 -0.91
N SER A 66 25.47 -0.98 -0.27
CA SER A 66 26.82 -1.14 -0.80
C SER A 66 27.20 -2.63 -0.75
N PRO A 67 27.55 -3.26 -1.89
CA PRO A 67 27.55 -2.68 -3.24
C PRO A 67 26.13 -2.34 -3.73
N LEU A 68 26.03 -1.47 -4.73
CA LEU A 68 24.75 -1.16 -5.38
C LEU A 68 24.23 -2.43 -6.08
N PRO A 69 22.91 -2.70 -6.04
CA PRO A 69 22.35 -3.83 -6.77
C PRO A 69 22.60 -3.72 -8.28
N CYS A 70 23.24 -4.73 -8.86
CA CYS A 70 23.62 -4.74 -10.28
C CYS A 70 22.76 -5.68 -11.14
N THR A 71 22.04 -6.61 -10.50
CA THR A 71 21.14 -7.55 -11.18
C THR A 71 19.73 -7.46 -10.61
N PRO A 72 18.70 -7.92 -11.34
CA PRO A 72 17.34 -8.02 -10.80
C PRO A 72 17.25 -8.85 -9.51
N MET A 73 18.11 -9.87 -9.37
CA MET A 73 18.16 -10.70 -8.17
C MET A 73 18.78 -9.97 -6.98
N ASP A 74 19.83 -9.18 -7.23
CA ASP A 74 20.43 -8.32 -6.19
C ASP A 74 19.44 -7.27 -5.73
N LEU A 75 18.67 -6.68 -6.67
CA LEU A 75 17.65 -5.69 -6.34
C LEU A 75 16.52 -6.32 -5.51
N LEU A 76 16.04 -7.50 -5.90
CA LEU A 76 15.05 -8.24 -5.12
C LEU A 76 15.54 -8.51 -3.69
N THR A 77 16.78 -8.96 -3.55
CA THR A 77 17.40 -9.25 -2.24
C THR A 77 17.51 -7.96 -1.42
N ALA A 78 18.02 -6.88 -2.02
CA ALA A 78 18.15 -5.59 -1.36
C ALA A 78 16.80 -5.01 -0.89
N LEU A 79 15.73 -5.18 -1.69
CA LEU A 79 14.38 -4.77 -1.30
C LEU A 79 13.83 -5.62 -0.16
N GLN A 80 14.04 -6.94 -0.19
CA GLN A 80 13.61 -7.85 0.88
C GLN A 80 14.33 -7.54 2.20
N ASP A 81 15.65 -7.34 2.16
CA ASP A 81 16.45 -6.99 3.33
C ASP A 81 16.00 -5.62 3.89
N SER A 82 15.81 -4.63 3.02
CA SER A 82 15.38 -3.28 3.42
C SER A 82 13.96 -3.29 4.02
N TRP A 83 13.08 -4.13 3.50
CA TRP A 83 11.75 -4.35 4.08
C TRP A 83 11.83 -4.95 5.48
N CYS A 84 12.69 -5.93 5.70
CA CYS A 84 12.88 -6.56 7.02
C CYS A 84 13.52 -5.60 8.04
N GLU A 85 14.33 -4.66 7.58
CA GLU A 85 14.99 -3.64 8.42
C GLU A 85 14.08 -2.44 8.75
N PHE A 86 12.94 -2.28 8.08
CA PHE A 86 12.05 -1.15 8.38
C PHE A 86 11.56 -1.20 9.82
N PRO A 87 11.69 -0.09 10.58
CA PRO A 87 11.15 -0.06 11.92
C PRO A 87 9.62 -0.14 11.85
N PRO A 88 8.96 -0.90 12.74
CA PRO A 88 7.49 -1.04 12.72
C PRO A 88 6.73 0.29 12.69
N GLY A 89 7.26 1.34 13.35
CA GLY A 89 6.66 2.68 13.36
C GLY A 89 6.71 3.41 12.00
N TYR A 90 7.57 2.98 11.08
CA TYR A 90 7.64 3.56 9.73
C TYR A 90 6.36 3.27 8.95
N LEU A 91 5.85 2.03 9.04
CA LEU A 91 4.61 1.63 8.37
C LEU A 91 3.36 2.25 9.01
N GLN A 92 3.44 2.63 10.29
CA GLN A 92 2.36 3.29 11.00
C GLN A 92 2.13 4.72 10.50
N THR A 93 3.20 5.43 10.13
CA THR A 93 3.13 6.85 9.76
C THR A 93 2.25 7.11 8.51
N PRO A 94 2.36 6.36 7.40
CA PRO A 94 1.45 6.48 6.26
C PRO A 94 -0.01 6.13 6.62
N VAL A 95 -0.23 5.13 7.46
CA VAL A 95 -1.58 4.77 7.90
C VAL A 95 -2.20 5.90 8.73
N GLU A 96 -1.43 6.54 9.60
CA GLU A 96 -1.86 7.69 10.40
C GLU A 96 -2.05 8.97 9.58
N SER A 97 -1.42 9.09 8.40
CA SER A 97 -1.61 10.23 7.51
C SER A 97 -2.93 10.17 6.73
N MET A 98 -3.53 8.99 6.58
CA MET A 98 -4.75 8.78 5.78
C MET A 98 -5.87 9.78 6.08
N PRO A 99 -6.29 10.04 7.33
CA PRO A 99 -7.34 11.01 7.62
C PRO A 99 -7.05 12.42 7.05
N ARG A 100 -5.78 12.83 7.01
CA ARG A 100 -5.35 14.12 6.43
C ARG A 100 -5.38 14.11 4.90
N HIS A 101 -5.04 12.99 4.26
CA HIS A 101 -5.15 12.82 2.81
C HIS A 101 -6.63 12.88 2.39
N PHE A 102 -7.51 12.17 3.09
CA PHE A 102 -8.97 12.22 2.88
C PHE A 102 -9.53 13.64 3.07
N ALA A 103 -9.16 14.33 4.15
CA ALA A 103 -9.59 15.70 4.36
C ALA A 103 -9.14 16.64 3.23
N SER A 104 -7.93 16.43 2.69
CA SER A 104 -7.41 17.20 1.57
C SER A 104 -8.14 16.91 0.26
N LEU A 105 -8.42 15.64 -0.04
CA LEU A 105 -9.19 15.25 -1.22
C LEU A 105 -10.62 15.79 -1.19
N LEU A 106 -11.26 15.73 -0.01
CA LEU A 106 -12.60 16.30 0.19
C LEU A 106 -12.61 17.82 -0.04
N ARG A 107 -11.61 18.54 0.48
CA ARG A 107 -11.45 19.99 0.23
C ARG A 107 -11.18 20.32 -1.23
N ALA A 108 -10.48 19.44 -1.94
CA ALA A 108 -10.22 19.58 -3.37
C ALA A 108 -11.40 19.14 -4.25
N HIS A 109 -12.52 18.70 -3.66
CA HIS A 109 -13.67 18.13 -4.37
C HIS A 109 -13.28 16.98 -5.32
N GLY A 110 -12.33 16.13 -4.90
CA GLY A 110 -11.79 15.05 -5.74
C GLY A 110 -10.76 15.51 -6.77
N GLY A 111 -10.34 16.77 -6.75
CA GLY A 111 -9.23 17.28 -7.56
C GLY A 111 -7.85 16.97 -6.96
N PRO A 112 -6.77 17.32 -7.67
CA PRO A 112 -5.40 17.05 -7.25
C PRO A 112 -5.06 17.65 -5.89
N THR A 113 -4.28 16.92 -5.10
CA THR A 113 -3.80 17.40 -3.79
C THR A 113 -2.29 17.64 -3.81
N ARG A 114 -1.70 18.01 -2.66
CA ARG A 114 -0.25 18.18 -2.51
C ARG A 114 0.50 16.87 -2.22
N TYR A 115 -0.26 15.78 -2.08
CA TYR A 115 0.23 14.42 -1.92
C TYR A 115 0.32 13.77 -3.29
#